data_AF-A0A927URN5-F1
#
_entry.id   AF-A0A927URN5-F1
#
_cell.length_a   1.000
_cell.length_b   1.000
_cell.length_c   1.000
_cell.angle_alpha   90.00
_cell.angle_beta   90.00
_cell.angle_gamma   90.00
#
_symmetry.space_group_name_H-M   'P 1'
#
loop_
_entity.id
_entity.type
_entity.pdbx_description
1 polymer ?
#
loop_
_entity_poly.entity_id
_entity_poly.type
_entity_poly.pdbx_seq_one_letter_code
_entity_poly.pdbx_strand_id
1 'polypeptide(L)'
;MEKTMNTKTLIKKTLLRYGKNILNNSNQQPTKTFTILLLTNRDSDNVGDQVIEICDIGLLKTVMKNLGISTDNYKVKSSAAGIITKKYLDTRDPEHIKSAENKIKEADLIVFGGAPLFNYTYQNFYEKTAITLELAQKHNKPVIFSAIGIEHYDELNPKCQRLKKTLNFECVKQMTTRDNLEALSNFRTDERITIGKVADPAVFSAKILEKYIAPKSTNKKTIGIFVIRSNGFVDNGVNFTKDDALKLWHQTIKDLEARGYDYKLLTSGNFGDEALLTRLVTEYGVSHKKCVFNMNTPEKLIKQISSFDGVISTRLHPSIISYSLKVPSVGVVWNTKVPKFYDNIGYLDRTLDTNNITSTAIIDKLEKAMAEGISQNEEFLMSIYNTLFNSISKIIYPDNNNLKPYTYNELMKNMVLFNGTSKKEAGEKLRRKSKRTYESYNALFDKNIEQRETIKKLKEDILKLEINAIATEFLTKPAGTASEFSYQLRYHSGAAKSNIACSHDDSYCIEHLPSGALEYYKKNTKINNSKSEAFDTNGFVREGYEFKEWILRVKINDMWFWYMDDDTLKVENKSDPQFSIKKKRFTNYSLIPYLPVNNVAVAVAEAIWKEVK
;
A
#
# COMPACT_ATOMS: atom_id res chain seq x y z
N MET A 1 32.12 75.41 -33.86
CA MET A 1 32.30 75.06 -32.43
C MET A 1 30.93 75.14 -31.78
N GLU A 2 30.06 74.16 -32.04
CA GLU A 2 29.89 72.93 -31.23
C GLU A 2 29.17 73.23 -29.90
N LYS A 3 27.85 73.44 -29.95
CA LYS A 3 26.78 72.41 -29.89
C LYS A 3 26.87 71.50 -28.67
N THR A 4 26.46 72.08 -27.55
CA THR A 4 25.75 71.45 -26.44
C THR A 4 24.69 70.48 -26.97
N MET A 5 25.00 69.18 -26.98
CA MET A 5 24.06 68.15 -27.39
C MET A 5 23.18 67.76 -26.21
N ASN A 6 21.90 68.09 -26.37
CA ASN A 6 20.81 68.01 -25.40
C ASN A 6 20.60 66.60 -24.80
N THR A 7 20.97 66.43 -23.54
CA THR A 7 20.84 65.20 -22.74
C THR A 7 19.40 64.70 -22.62
N LYS A 8 18.40 65.59 -22.73
CA LYS A 8 16.98 65.17 -22.79
C LYS A 8 16.63 64.44 -24.08
N THR A 9 17.28 64.74 -25.20
CA THR A 9 17.05 64.06 -26.48
C THR A 9 17.63 62.64 -26.50
N LEU A 10 18.75 62.43 -25.79
CA LEU A 10 19.37 61.11 -25.66
C LEU A 10 18.53 60.19 -24.75
N ILE A 11 18.02 60.69 -23.63
CA ILE A 11 17.12 59.94 -22.73
C ILE A 11 15.79 59.62 -23.43
N LYS A 12 15.23 60.56 -24.20
CA LYS A 12 14.00 60.32 -24.98
C LYS A 12 14.23 59.31 -26.10
N LYS A 13 15.38 59.32 -26.79
CA LYS A 13 15.76 58.29 -27.79
C LYS A 13 16.00 56.92 -27.15
N THR A 14 16.60 56.84 -25.97
CA THR A 14 16.82 55.57 -25.25
C THR A 14 15.51 54.99 -24.72
N LEU A 15 14.60 55.81 -24.20
CA LEU A 15 13.25 55.40 -23.79
C LEU A 15 12.37 55.02 -24.99
N LEU A 16 12.49 55.70 -26.13
CA LEU A 16 11.83 55.29 -27.38
C LEU A 16 12.43 54.02 -27.97
N ARG A 17 13.72 53.73 -27.75
CA ARG A 17 14.39 52.51 -28.21
C ARG A 17 14.05 51.31 -27.30
N TYR A 18 13.94 51.52 -25.99
CA TYR A 18 13.39 50.53 -25.05
C TYR A 18 11.89 50.30 -25.27
N GLY A 19 11.11 51.36 -25.52
CA GLY A 19 9.70 51.27 -25.88
C GLY A 19 9.45 50.60 -27.24
N LYS A 20 10.30 50.83 -28.24
CA LYS A 20 10.24 50.14 -29.55
C LYS A 20 10.68 48.68 -29.48
N ASN A 21 11.62 48.31 -28.60
CA ASN A 21 11.96 46.90 -28.39
C ASN A 21 10.86 46.14 -27.64
N ILE A 22 10.04 46.81 -26.83
CA ILE A 22 8.83 46.22 -26.23
C ILE A 22 7.69 46.14 -27.25
N LEU A 23 7.61 47.07 -28.21
CA LEU A 23 6.58 47.09 -29.26
C LEU A 23 6.90 46.24 -30.50
N ASN A 24 8.13 45.78 -30.71
CA ASN A 24 8.45 44.88 -31.83
C ASN A 24 8.25 43.38 -31.50
N ASN A 25 8.03 43.02 -30.23
CA ASN A 25 7.67 41.65 -29.84
C ASN A 25 6.17 41.35 -29.96
N SER A 26 5.34 42.34 -30.28
CA SER A 26 3.88 42.14 -30.40
C SER A 26 3.46 41.44 -31.70
N ASN A 27 4.35 41.28 -32.68
CA ASN A 27 4.02 40.67 -33.98
C ASN A 27 4.22 39.14 -34.04
N GLN A 28 4.53 38.48 -32.92
CA GLN A 28 4.63 37.02 -32.83
C GLN A 28 3.85 36.46 -31.61
N GLN A 29 2.68 37.02 -31.32
CA GLN A 29 1.76 36.31 -30.43
C GLN A 29 1.10 35.15 -31.19
N PRO A 30 1.01 33.95 -30.58
CA PRO A 30 0.35 32.84 -31.22
C PRO A 30 -1.11 33.19 -31.51
N THR A 31 -1.55 33.00 -32.75
CA THR A 31 -2.91 33.31 -33.23
C THR A 31 -3.99 32.43 -32.59
N LYS A 32 -3.58 31.39 -31.88
CA LYS A 32 -4.41 30.42 -31.15
C LYS A 32 -3.85 30.26 -29.73
N THR A 33 -4.74 30.09 -28.75
CA THR A 33 -4.36 29.80 -27.36
C THR A 33 -3.46 28.55 -27.27
N PHE A 34 -2.22 28.75 -26.81
CA PHE A 34 -1.22 27.69 -26.63
C PHE A 34 -1.57 26.80 -25.42
N THR A 35 -1.67 25.50 -25.62
CA THR A 35 -2.14 24.54 -24.62
C THR A 35 -0.99 23.70 -24.09
N ILE A 36 -0.67 23.86 -22.81
CA ILE A 36 0.29 23.01 -22.10
C ILE A 36 -0.48 21.92 -21.35
N LEU A 37 -0.26 20.65 -21.70
CA LEU A 37 -0.72 19.51 -20.93
C LEU A 37 0.35 19.16 -19.88
N LEU A 38 0.08 19.51 -18.62
CA LEU A 38 0.95 19.18 -17.50
C LEU A 38 0.53 17.83 -16.90
N LEU A 39 1.46 16.90 -16.82
CA LEU A 39 1.29 15.55 -16.30
C LEU A 39 2.10 15.39 -15.01
N THR A 40 1.43 15.33 -13.87
CA THR A 40 2.05 15.28 -12.53
C THR A 40 1.42 14.17 -11.68
N ASN A 41 1.97 13.92 -10.49
CA ASN A 41 1.36 13.02 -9.53
C ASN A 41 0.19 13.67 -8.74
N ARG A 42 -0.62 14.51 -9.39
CA ARG A 42 -1.69 15.32 -8.77
C ARG A 42 -2.74 14.56 -7.97
N ASP A 43 -2.91 13.28 -8.30
CA ASP A 43 -3.88 12.41 -7.65
C ASP A 43 -3.30 11.64 -6.46
N SER A 44 -2.04 11.91 -6.07
CA SER A 44 -1.42 11.34 -4.88
C SER A 44 -2.18 11.67 -3.60
N ASP A 45 -2.22 10.71 -2.68
CA ASP A 45 -2.68 10.94 -1.30
C ASP A 45 -1.69 11.83 -0.52
N ASN A 46 -0.45 11.92 -0.98
CA ASN A 46 0.56 12.76 -0.38
C ASN A 46 0.42 14.20 -0.91
N VAL A 47 0.12 15.13 -0.02
CA VAL A 47 -0.02 16.56 -0.32
C VAL A 47 1.27 17.16 -0.86
N GLY A 48 2.44 16.58 -0.54
CA GLY A 48 3.72 17.01 -1.09
C GLY A 48 3.78 16.94 -2.62
N ASP A 49 3.17 15.91 -3.23
CA ASP A 49 3.08 15.81 -4.70
C ASP A 49 2.16 16.89 -5.30
N GLN A 50 1.16 17.35 -4.53
CA GLN A 50 0.30 18.45 -4.95
C GLN A 50 1.00 19.81 -4.84
N VAL A 51 1.93 19.97 -3.88
CA VAL A 51 2.81 21.15 -3.82
C VAL A 51 3.71 21.21 -5.06
N ILE A 52 4.25 20.07 -5.51
CA ILE A 52 4.98 19.98 -6.78
C ILE A 52 4.11 20.44 -7.95
N GLU A 53 2.89 19.90 -8.10
CA GLU A 53 1.96 20.31 -9.17
C GLU A 53 1.73 21.83 -9.15
N ILE A 54 1.47 22.41 -7.99
CA ILE A 54 1.27 23.86 -7.84
C ILE A 54 2.51 24.63 -8.27
N CYS A 55 3.70 24.15 -7.90
CA CYS A 55 4.96 24.81 -8.24
C CYS A 55 5.27 24.70 -9.73
N ASP A 56 5.04 23.54 -10.36
CA ASP A 56 5.16 23.36 -11.80
C ASP A 56 4.21 24.32 -12.55
N ILE A 57 2.95 24.43 -12.12
CA ILE A 57 2.00 25.38 -12.72
C ILE A 57 2.50 26.82 -12.57
N GLY A 58 2.98 27.20 -11.38
CA GLY A 58 3.52 28.54 -11.13
C GLY A 58 4.74 28.85 -12.00
N LEU A 59 5.68 27.90 -12.12
CA LEU A 59 6.86 28.02 -12.97
C LEU A 59 6.49 28.14 -14.45
N LEU A 60 5.63 27.25 -14.97
CA LEU A 60 5.18 27.30 -16.36
C LEU A 60 4.50 28.64 -16.69
N LYS A 61 3.58 29.12 -15.84
CA LYS A 61 2.95 30.43 -16.02
C LYS A 61 3.97 31.58 -15.99
N THR A 62 5.01 31.45 -15.17
CA THR A 62 6.09 32.44 -15.07
C THR A 62 6.99 32.42 -16.30
N VAL A 63 7.25 31.24 -16.90
CA VAL A 63 7.93 31.11 -18.19
C VAL A 63 7.12 31.79 -19.28
N MET A 64 5.81 31.52 -19.38
CA MET A 64 4.95 32.16 -20.38
C MET A 64 4.93 33.69 -20.23
N LYS A 65 4.90 34.18 -18.98
CA LYS A 65 5.04 35.61 -18.68
C LYS A 65 6.39 36.17 -19.13
N ASN A 66 7.50 35.45 -18.90
CA ASN A 66 8.82 35.88 -19.36
C ASN A 66 8.91 35.93 -20.89
N LEU A 67 8.25 35.01 -21.58
CA LEU A 67 8.14 35.01 -23.04
C LEU A 67 7.21 36.09 -23.60
N GLY A 68 6.60 36.93 -22.74
CA GLY A 68 5.70 38.00 -23.17
C GLY A 68 4.32 37.51 -23.66
N ILE A 69 3.94 36.29 -23.30
CA ILE A 69 2.67 35.68 -23.74
C ILE A 69 1.58 36.00 -22.71
N SER A 70 0.52 36.69 -23.17
CA SER A 70 -0.65 37.05 -22.35
C SER A 70 -1.35 35.81 -21.80
N THR A 71 -1.97 35.93 -20.62
CA THR A 71 -2.76 34.86 -19.98
C THR A 71 -3.94 34.38 -20.81
N ASP A 72 -4.43 35.18 -21.75
CA ASP A 72 -5.52 34.81 -22.67
C ASP A 72 -5.03 33.93 -23.84
N ASN A 73 -3.72 33.95 -24.09
CA ASN A 73 -3.07 33.27 -25.20
C ASN A 73 -2.43 31.95 -24.81
N TYR A 74 -2.56 31.50 -23.56
CA TYR A 74 -2.16 30.16 -23.17
C TYR A 74 -3.01 29.57 -22.05
N LYS A 75 -2.99 28.24 -21.91
CA LYS A 75 -3.60 27.52 -20.79
C LYS A 75 -2.71 26.35 -20.35
N VAL A 76 -2.61 26.17 -19.04
CA VAL A 76 -1.98 24.99 -18.42
C VAL A 76 -3.09 24.05 -17.95
N LYS A 77 -3.27 22.93 -18.64
CA LYS A 77 -4.21 21.87 -18.28
C LYS A 77 -3.44 20.79 -17.50
N SER A 78 -3.63 20.72 -16.19
CA SER A 78 -3.04 19.65 -15.37
C SER A 78 -3.85 18.35 -15.45
N SER A 79 -3.18 17.20 -15.48
CA SER A 79 -3.76 15.85 -15.41
C SER A 79 -2.81 14.89 -14.68
N ALA A 80 -3.33 13.78 -14.17
CA ALA A 80 -2.51 12.77 -13.53
C ALA A 80 -1.57 12.14 -14.55
N ALA A 81 -0.30 11.94 -14.21
CA ALA A 81 0.67 11.36 -15.13
C ALA A 81 0.30 9.93 -15.57
N GLY A 82 -0.52 9.24 -14.78
CA GLY A 82 -1.19 8.01 -15.18
C GLY A 82 -2.44 8.22 -16.04
N ILE A 83 -2.43 9.13 -17.02
CA ILE A 83 -3.58 9.39 -17.92
C ILE A 83 -4.03 8.14 -18.68
N ILE A 84 -3.10 7.19 -18.90
CA ILE A 84 -3.40 5.88 -19.43
C ILE A 84 -4.04 5.04 -18.33
N THR A 85 -5.29 4.61 -18.57
CA THR A 85 -6.09 3.91 -17.56
C THR A 85 -5.57 2.49 -17.32
N LYS A 86 -5.75 1.96 -16.10
CA LYS A 86 -5.43 0.55 -15.81
C LYS A 86 -6.23 -0.38 -16.73
N LYS A 87 -7.51 -0.07 -16.95
CA LYS A 87 -8.38 -0.84 -17.84
C LYS A 87 -7.82 -0.94 -19.27
N TYR A 88 -7.27 0.15 -19.82
CA TYR A 88 -6.59 0.08 -21.12
C TYR A 88 -5.35 -0.81 -21.10
N LEU A 89 -4.53 -0.76 -20.04
CA LEU A 89 -3.36 -1.64 -19.94
C LEU A 89 -3.76 -3.11 -19.91
N ASP A 90 -4.86 -3.43 -19.22
CA ASP A 90 -5.35 -4.80 -19.03
C ASP A 90 -6.06 -5.34 -20.30
N THR A 91 -6.85 -4.52 -21.00
CA THR A 91 -7.69 -4.99 -22.13
C THR A 91 -7.19 -4.59 -23.51
N ARG A 92 -6.35 -3.55 -23.60
CA ARG A 92 -5.94 -2.87 -24.84
C ARG A 92 -7.11 -2.36 -25.70
N ASP A 93 -8.29 -2.21 -25.11
CA ASP A 93 -9.51 -1.69 -25.77
C ASP A 93 -9.34 -0.20 -26.15
N PRO A 94 -9.42 0.17 -27.44
CA PRO A 94 -9.30 1.56 -27.89
C PRO A 94 -10.25 2.55 -27.21
N GLU A 95 -11.42 2.12 -26.72
CA GLU A 95 -12.34 3.01 -25.99
C GLU A 95 -11.71 3.58 -24.72
N HIS A 96 -10.82 2.83 -24.07
CA HIS A 96 -10.21 3.21 -22.79
C HIS A 96 -8.97 4.11 -22.94
N ILE A 97 -8.50 4.38 -24.15
CA ILE A 97 -7.40 5.32 -24.43
C ILE A 97 -7.88 6.66 -25.02
N LYS A 98 -9.09 6.72 -25.62
CA LYS A 98 -9.63 7.93 -26.29
C LYS A 98 -9.50 9.22 -25.46
N SER A 99 -9.81 9.16 -24.17
CA SER A 99 -9.71 10.34 -23.29
C SER A 99 -8.28 10.87 -23.18
N ALA A 100 -7.29 9.98 -23.07
CA ALA A 100 -5.87 10.36 -23.03
C ALA A 100 -5.41 10.89 -24.39
N GLU A 101 -5.77 10.22 -25.48
CA GLU A 101 -5.42 10.64 -26.84
C GLU A 101 -6.00 12.02 -27.18
N ASN A 102 -7.26 12.31 -26.82
CA ASN A 102 -7.86 13.63 -27.04
C ASN A 102 -7.09 14.74 -26.30
N LYS A 103 -6.72 14.52 -25.04
CA LYS A 103 -5.92 15.49 -24.26
C LYS A 103 -4.57 15.76 -24.90
N ILE A 104 -3.90 14.71 -25.41
CA ILE A 104 -2.62 14.81 -26.10
C ILE A 104 -2.77 15.55 -27.42
N LYS A 105 -3.77 15.20 -28.25
CA LYS A 105 -4.04 15.84 -29.53
C LYS A 105 -4.33 17.34 -29.40
N GLU A 106 -5.06 17.73 -28.37
CA GLU A 106 -5.38 19.12 -28.06
C GLU A 106 -4.19 19.94 -27.54
N ALA A 107 -3.15 19.29 -27.00
CA ALA A 107 -2.00 19.97 -26.45
C ALA A 107 -1.08 20.49 -27.56
N ASP A 108 -0.41 21.61 -27.31
CA ASP A 108 0.69 22.13 -28.13
C ASP A 108 2.05 21.77 -27.51
N LEU A 109 2.06 21.50 -26.19
CA LEU A 109 3.22 21.00 -25.44
C LEU A 109 2.76 20.05 -24.34
N ILE A 110 3.48 18.94 -24.16
CA ILE A 110 3.30 18.02 -23.03
C ILE A 110 4.47 18.17 -22.07
N VAL A 111 4.17 18.39 -20.79
CA VAL A 111 5.16 18.52 -19.73
C VAL A 111 4.90 17.45 -18.70
N PHE A 112 5.88 16.58 -18.46
CA PHE A 112 5.87 15.72 -17.29
C PHE A 112 6.58 16.43 -16.14
N GLY A 113 5.85 16.78 -15.07
CA GLY A 113 6.36 17.59 -13.96
C GLY A 113 6.50 16.79 -12.66
N GLY A 114 7.73 16.72 -12.13
CA GLY A 114 8.05 16.26 -10.77
C GLY A 114 7.54 14.87 -10.36
N ALA A 115 7.06 14.05 -11.30
CA ALA A 115 6.49 12.74 -11.03
C ALA A 115 7.58 11.63 -11.09
N PRO A 116 7.44 10.54 -10.30
CA PRO A 116 8.37 9.42 -10.32
C PRO A 116 8.09 8.47 -11.50
N LEU A 117 8.30 8.96 -12.72
CA LEU A 117 7.80 8.29 -13.94
C LEU A 117 8.71 7.20 -14.46
N PHE A 118 10.01 7.28 -14.18
CA PHE A 118 10.96 6.25 -14.60
C PHE A 118 11.01 5.17 -13.51
N ASN A 119 9.81 4.67 -13.16
CA ASN A 119 9.59 3.60 -12.22
C ASN A 119 9.05 2.39 -12.99
N TYR A 120 9.74 1.25 -12.85
CA TYR A 120 9.40 0.02 -13.55
C TYR A 120 9.43 -1.22 -12.65
N THR A 121 9.93 -1.10 -11.41
CA THR A 121 10.01 -2.23 -10.46
C THR A 121 8.66 -2.49 -9.79
N TYR A 122 8.01 -1.45 -9.26
CA TYR A 122 6.81 -1.63 -8.42
C TYR A 122 5.53 -1.10 -9.05
N GLN A 123 5.63 -0.14 -9.97
CA GLN A 123 4.47 0.54 -10.55
C GLN A 123 4.52 0.45 -12.08
N ASN A 124 3.35 0.31 -12.70
CA ASN A 124 3.22 0.30 -14.17
C ASN A 124 3.34 1.71 -14.79
N PHE A 125 4.09 2.62 -14.17
CA PHE A 125 4.30 3.97 -14.71
C PHE A 125 5.14 3.92 -16.00
N TYR A 126 6.07 2.97 -16.11
CA TYR A 126 6.88 2.77 -17.30
C TYR A 126 6.03 2.64 -18.58
N GLU A 127 5.03 1.74 -18.56
CA GLU A 127 4.20 1.46 -19.72
C GLU A 127 3.23 2.61 -20.02
N LYS A 128 2.65 3.22 -18.99
CA LYS A 128 1.79 4.41 -19.17
C LYS A 128 2.56 5.58 -19.80
N THR A 129 3.81 5.77 -19.39
CA THR A 129 4.70 6.80 -19.94
C THR A 129 5.02 6.46 -21.40
N ALA A 130 5.41 5.22 -21.69
CA ALA A 130 5.75 4.79 -23.03
C ALA A 130 4.57 4.95 -24.02
N ILE A 131 3.35 4.55 -23.63
CA ILE A 131 2.13 4.75 -24.45
C ILE A 131 1.81 6.23 -24.63
N THR A 132 2.02 7.05 -23.60
CA THR A 132 1.82 8.51 -23.72
C THR A 132 2.78 9.12 -24.74
N LEU A 133 4.04 8.66 -24.77
CA LEU A 133 5.03 9.08 -25.76
C LEU A 133 4.70 8.60 -27.17
N GLU A 134 4.15 7.39 -27.32
CA GLU A 134 3.65 6.89 -28.62
C GLU A 134 2.51 7.75 -29.16
N LEU A 135 1.55 8.13 -28.31
CA LEU A 135 0.49 9.05 -28.70
C LEU A 135 1.04 10.45 -29.02
N ALA A 136 1.99 10.95 -28.23
CA ALA A 136 2.63 12.24 -28.50
C ALA A 136 3.37 12.24 -29.84
N GLN A 137 4.13 11.19 -30.13
CA GLN A 137 4.82 11.00 -31.41
C GLN A 137 3.82 10.91 -32.57
N LYS A 138 2.76 10.10 -32.43
CA LYS A 138 1.69 9.96 -33.43
C LYS A 138 1.06 11.29 -33.81
N HIS A 139 0.87 12.19 -32.84
CA HIS A 139 0.24 13.50 -33.02
C HIS A 139 1.24 14.65 -33.15
N ASN A 140 2.54 14.36 -33.31
CA ASN A 140 3.64 15.32 -33.42
C ASN A 140 3.66 16.37 -32.30
N LYS A 141 3.47 15.94 -31.05
CA LYS A 141 3.41 16.82 -29.88
C LYS A 141 4.74 16.82 -29.14
N PRO A 142 5.39 17.98 -28.97
CA PRO A 142 6.65 18.03 -28.23
C PRO A 142 6.43 17.67 -26.76
N VAL A 143 7.39 16.96 -26.19
CA VAL A 143 7.38 16.46 -24.81
C VAL A 143 8.63 16.92 -24.10
N ILE A 144 8.46 17.42 -22.88
CA ILE A 144 9.57 17.69 -21.95
C ILE A 144 9.33 16.99 -20.61
N PHE A 145 10.39 16.43 -20.03
CA PHE A 145 10.39 15.94 -18.65
C PHE A 145 11.13 16.96 -17.76
N SER A 146 10.45 17.39 -16.69
CA SER A 146 10.86 18.46 -15.79
C SER A 146 11.02 17.92 -14.38
N ALA A 147 12.25 17.89 -13.87
CA ALA A 147 12.59 17.44 -12.50
C ALA A 147 11.99 16.07 -12.13
N ILE A 148 11.95 15.12 -13.06
CA ILE A 148 11.32 13.83 -12.80
C ILE A 148 12.11 12.98 -11.82
N GLY A 149 11.37 12.20 -11.04
CA GLY A 149 11.96 11.18 -10.19
C GLY A 149 12.29 9.93 -11.01
N ILE A 150 13.48 9.37 -10.80
CA ILE A 150 13.96 8.19 -11.53
C ILE A 150 14.34 7.06 -10.58
N GLU A 151 14.11 5.82 -11.00
CA GLU A 151 14.69 4.65 -10.35
C GLU A 151 16.10 4.36 -10.90
N HIS A 152 16.67 3.22 -10.52
CA HIS A 152 17.91 2.73 -11.12
C HIS A 152 17.70 2.45 -12.62
N TYR A 153 18.80 2.26 -13.34
CA TYR A 153 18.79 1.78 -14.71
C TYR A 153 19.19 0.31 -14.72
N ASP A 154 18.53 -0.51 -15.53
CA ASP A 154 18.81 -1.94 -15.68
C ASP A 154 18.77 -2.32 -17.16
N GLU A 155 19.94 -2.66 -17.72
CA GLU A 155 20.08 -2.99 -19.14
C GLU A 155 19.32 -4.28 -19.51
N LEU A 156 19.21 -5.23 -18.57
CA LEU A 156 18.60 -6.53 -18.83
C LEU A 156 17.07 -6.53 -18.63
N ASN A 157 16.53 -5.46 -18.03
CA ASN A 157 15.12 -5.38 -17.73
C ASN A 157 14.30 -4.91 -18.95
N PRO A 158 13.36 -5.72 -19.48
CA PRO A 158 12.58 -5.35 -20.67
C PRO A 158 11.69 -4.12 -20.44
N LYS A 159 11.26 -3.84 -19.21
CA LYS A 159 10.47 -2.64 -18.87
C LYS A 159 11.33 -1.38 -18.91
N CYS A 160 12.57 -1.48 -18.45
CA CYS A 160 13.57 -0.41 -18.54
C CYS A 160 13.88 -0.10 -20.01
N GLN A 161 14.15 -1.14 -20.82
CA GLN A 161 14.40 -1.00 -22.26
C GLN A 161 13.20 -0.43 -23.03
N ARG A 162 11.98 -0.82 -22.64
CA ARG A 162 10.73 -0.25 -23.17
C ARG A 162 10.66 1.26 -22.95
N LEU A 163 11.01 1.74 -21.76
CA LEU A 163 11.12 3.18 -21.48
C LEU A 163 12.23 3.82 -22.30
N LYS A 164 13.46 3.30 -22.25
CA LYS A 164 14.61 3.80 -23.00
C LYS A 164 14.26 4.03 -24.48
N LYS A 165 13.63 3.05 -25.12
CA LYS A 165 13.20 3.15 -26.53
C LYS A 165 12.29 4.37 -26.78
N THR A 166 11.25 4.55 -25.96
CA THR A 166 10.27 5.63 -26.17
C THR A 166 10.76 7.00 -25.74
N LEU A 167 11.64 7.06 -24.74
CA LEU A 167 12.27 8.30 -24.28
C LEU A 167 13.17 8.92 -25.34
N ASN A 168 13.61 8.15 -26.34
CA ASN A 168 14.42 8.63 -27.46
C ASN A 168 13.59 8.89 -28.74
N PHE A 169 12.27 9.02 -28.63
CA PHE A 169 11.44 9.51 -29.73
C PHE A 169 11.73 10.97 -30.05
N GLU A 170 11.56 11.34 -31.31
CA GLU A 170 11.80 12.71 -31.78
C GLU A 170 10.93 13.76 -31.06
N CYS A 171 9.73 13.38 -30.63
CA CYS A 171 8.86 14.26 -29.87
C CYS A 171 9.46 14.68 -28.52
N VAL A 172 10.37 13.89 -27.92
CA VAL A 172 11.02 14.21 -26.64
C VAL A 172 12.14 15.23 -26.87
N LYS A 173 12.03 16.40 -26.26
CA LYS A 173 12.98 17.52 -26.44
C LYS A 173 13.92 17.71 -25.25
N GLN A 174 13.48 17.34 -24.06
CA GLN A 174 14.24 17.50 -22.82
C GLN A 174 13.90 16.39 -21.82
N MET A 175 14.92 15.91 -21.08
CA MET A 175 14.71 15.16 -19.85
C MET A 175 15.55 15.71 -18.71
N THR A 176 14.94 16.21 -17.64
CA THR A 176 15.67 16.65 -16.43
C THR A 176 15.22 15.87 -15.21
N THR A 177 16.14 15.61 -14.29
CA THR A 177 15.86 14.87 -13.06
C THR A 177 16.26 15.67 -11.82
N ARG A 178 15.51 15.49 -10.73
CA ARG A 178 15.89 15.95 -9.39
C ARG A 178 16.69 14.92 -8.58
N ASP A 179 16.84 13.71 -9.13
CA ASP A 179 17.52 12.59 -8.52
C ASP A 179 18.95 12.44 -9.10
N ASN A 180 19.26 11.32 -9.76
CA ASN A 180 20.61 10.98 -10.25
C ASN A 180 20.77 11.23 -11.75
N LEU A 181 21.64 12.16 -12.14
CA LEU A 181 21.92 12.43 -13.55
C LEU A 181 22.55 11.25 -14.30
N GLU A 182 23.44 10.50 -13.64
CA GLU A 182 24.12 9.36 -14.26
C GLU A 182 23.12 8.28 -14.69
N ALA A 183 22.18 7.95 -13.80
CA ALA A 183 21.12 7.00 -14.14
C ALA A 183 20.21 7.52 -15.26
N LEU A 184 19.93 8.83 -15.31
CA LEU A 184 19.19 9.44 -16.43
C LEU A 184 19.97 9.35 -17.75
N SER A 185 21.28 9.56 -17.73
CA SER A 185 22.14 9.49 -18.92
C SER A 185 22.05 8.12 -19.60
N ASN A 186 21.91 7.04 -18.84
CA ASN A 186 21.77 5.68 -19.39
C ASN A 186 20.48 5.46 -20.20
N PHE A 187 19.44 6.27 -19.96
CA PHE A 187 18.22 6.26 -20.78
C PHE A 187 18.37 7.02 -22.09
N ARG A 188 19.40 7.88 -22.25
CA ARG A 188 19.58 8.71 -23.45
C ARG A 188 20.49 8.00 -24.46
N THR A 189 19.97 7.80 -25.66
CA THR A 189 20.74 7.39 -26.85
C THR A 189 20.80 8.49 -27.91
N ASP A 190 19.92 9.48 -27.84
CA ASP A 190 19.86 10.59 -28.78
C ASP A 190 20.43 11.88 -28.17
N GLU A 191 21.51 12.39 -28.76
CA GLU A 191 22.20 13.59 -28.28
C GLU A 191 21.38 14.88 -28.44
N ARG A 192 20.35 14.88 -29.29
CA ARG A 192 19.43 16.02 -29.47
C ARG A 192 18.63 16.30 -28.20
N ILE A 193 18.44 15.29 -27.36
CA ILE A 193 17.68 15.43 -26.12
C ILE A 193 18.57 16.08 -25.07
N THR A 194 18.16 17.27 -24.63
CA THR A 194 18.84 17.96 -23.54
C THR A 194 18.57 17.24 -22.23
N ILE A 195 19.63 16.90 -21.49
CA ILE A 195 19.50 16.30 -20.16
C ILE A 195 20.18 17.13 -19.08
N GLY A 196 19.70 17.02 -17.84
CA GLY A 196 20.31 17.75 -16.72
C GLY A 196 19.76 17.37 -15.36
N LYS A 197 20.58 17.62 -14.33
CA LYS A 197 20.15 17.60 -12.93
C LYS A 197 19.62 18.99 -12.57
N VAL A 198 18.45 19.04 -11.96
CA VAL A 198 17.77 20.28 -11.60
C VAL A 198 17.17 20.18 -10.21
N ALA A 199 16.82 21.32 -9.62
CA ALA A 199 16.06 21.35 -8.37
C ALA A 199 14.65 20.77 -8.53
N ASP A 200 14.11 20.24 -7.45
CA ASP A 200 12.68 19.95 -7.34
C ASP A 200 11.88 21.27 -7.45
N PRO A 201 10.77 21.35 -8.21
CA PRO A 201 9.99 22.58 -8.34
C PRO A 201 9.47 23.11 -6.99
N ALA A 202 9.25 22.25 -5.98
CA ALA A 202 8.81 22.65 -4.65
C ALA A 202 9.84 23.48 -3.87
N VAL A 203 11.07 23.65 -4.35
CA VAL A 203 12.01 24.65 -3.79
C VAL A 203 11.51 26.08 -3.92
N PHE A 204 10.54 26.35 -4.79
CA PHE A 204 9.85 27.64 -4.92
C PHE A 204 8.52 27.72 -4.14
N SER A 205 8.18 26.72 -3.34
CA SER A 205 6.91 26.67 -2.61
C SER A 205 6.72 27.87 -1.67
N ALA A 206 7.77 28.37 -1.03
CA ALA A 206 7.71 29.57 -0.19
C ALA A 206 7.22 30.80 -0.96
N LYS A 207 7.68 30.98 -2.21
CA LYS A 207 7.25 32.12 -3.03
C LYS A 207 5.88 31.89 -3.64
N ILE A 208 5.65 30.73 -4.25
CA ILE A 208 4.41 30.43 -4.97
C ILE A 208 3.20 30.39 -4.02
N LEU A 209 3.40 29.90 -2.79
CA LEU A 209 2.36 29.80 -1.77
C LEU A 209 2.53 30.85 -0.64
N GLU A 210 3.16 32.00 -0.93
CA GLU A 210 3.49 33.01 0.10
C GLU A 210 2.27 33.50 0.90
N LYS A 211 1.08 33.51 0.28
CA LYS A 211 -0.19 33.88 0.94
C LYS A 211 -0.63 32.94 2.07
N TYR A 212 -0.02 31.75 2.16
CA TYR A 212 -0.39 30.69 3.10
C TYR A 212 0.67 30.44 4.17
N ILE A 213 1.75 31.20 4.16
CA ILE A 213 2.79 31.16 5.19
C ILE A 213 2.20 31.71 6.49
N ALA A 214 2.36 30.97 7.58
CA ALA A 214 2.03 31.43 8.92
C ALA A 214 3.28 31.91 9.65
N PRO A 215 3.14 32.90 10.54
CA PRO A 215 4.21 33.28 11.45
C PRO A 215 4.51 32.14 12.43
N LYS A 216 5.75 32.09 12.92
CA LYS A 216 6.16 31.21 14.01
C LYS A 216 5.58 31.69 15.34
N SER A 217 5.41 30.77 16.28
CA SER A 217 5.03 31.11 17.65
C SER A 217 6.14 31.88 18.34
N THR A 218 5.81 32.97 19.04
CA THR A 218 6.78 33.75 19.84
C THR A 218 6.97 33.22 21.26
N ASN A 219 6.08 32.33 21.73
CA ASN A 219 6.08 31.88 23.12
C ASN A 219 7.09 30.77 23.38
N LYS A 220 7.13 29.76 22.51
CA LYS A 220 7.97 28.57 22.66
C LYS A 220 8.34 28.03 21.29
N LYS A 221 9.62 27.69 21.10
CA LYS A 221 10.08 27.09 19.84
C LYS A 221 9.34 25.78 19.61
N THR A 222 8.71 25.64 18.43
CA THR A 222 7.84 24.51 18.12
C THR A 222 8.43 23.64 17.02
N ILE A 223 8.57 22.34 17.28
CA ILE A 223 9.12 21.36 16.35
C ILE A 223 8.01 20.57 15.65
N GLY A 224 8.04 20.53 14.32
CA GLY A 224 7.15 19.68 13.53
C GLY A 224 7.75 18.30 13.31
N ILE A 225 7.02 17.22 13.63
CA ILE A 225 7.50 15.84 13.46
C ILE A 225 6.61 15.11 12.46
N PHE A 226 7.16 14.77 11.29
CA PHE A 226 6.48 14.06 10.22
C PHE A 226 6.70 12.55 10.32
N VAL A 227 5.64 11.84 10.74
CA VAL A 227 5.64 10.38 10.85
C VAL A 227 5.24 9.73 9.53
N ILE A 228 5.65 8.48 9.34
CA ILE A 228 5.36 7.64 8.17
C ILE A 228 4.60 6.39 8.60
N ARG A 229 3.77 5.80 7.73
CA ARG A 229 2.99 4.58 7.95
C ARG A 229 3.80 3.42 8.54
N SER A 230 3.11 2.50 9.21
CA SER A 230 3.66 1.35 9.96
C SER A 230 4.78 0.58 9.25
N ASN A 231 4.61 0.24 7.98
CA ASN A 231 5.59 -0.55 7.23
C ASN A 231 6.48 0.32 6.32
N GLY A 232 6.51 1.64 6.52
CA GLY A 232 7.24 2.57 5.65
C GLY A 232 8.71 2.17 5.47
N PHE A 233 9.39 1.85 6.57
CA PHE A 233 10.79 1.42 6.58
C PHE A 233 10.97 0.00 6.01
N VAL A 234 10.23 -0.98 6.55
CA VAL A 234 10.33 -2.40 6.13
C VAL A 234 10.07 -2.59 4.65
N ASP A 235 9.04 -1.91 4.10
CA ASP A 235 8.72 -1.98 2.66
C ASP A 235 9.81 -1.38 1.76
N ASN A 236 10.77 -0.64 2.33
CA ASN A 236 11.93 -0.09 1.65
C ASN A 236 13.24 -0.82 2.01
N GLY A 237 13.14 -2.03 2.57
CA GLY A 237 14.30 -2.85 2.92
C GLY A 237 15.08 -2.35 4.14
N VAL A 238 14.51 -1.43 4.91
CA VAL A 238 15.11 -0.93 6.15
C VAL A 238 14.60 -1.74 7.33
N ASN A 239 15.51 -2.40 8.06
CA ASN A 239 15.17 -3.20 9.24
C ASN A 239 14.83 -2.30 10.45
N PHE A 240 13.65 -1.67 10.39
CA PHE A 240 13.14 -0.79 11.41
C PHE A 240 11.62 -0.94 11.48
N THR A 241 11.13 -1.56 12.54
CA THR A 241 9.73 -2.00 12.61
C THR A 241 8.79 -0.85 12.98
N LYS A 242 7.49 -1.11 12.85
CA LYS A 242 6.43 -0.21 13.36
C LYS A 242 6.63 0.09 14.85
N ASP A 243 6.97 -0.92 15.66
CA ASP A 243 7.14 -0.73 17.11
C ASP A 243 8.39 0.09 17.43
N ASP A 244 9.48 -0.09 16.67
CA ASP A 244 10.69 0.74 16.78
C ASP A 244 10.38 2.20 16.46
N ALA A 245 9.63 2.46 15.40
CA ALA A 245 9.19 3.81 15.03
C ALA A 245 8.32 4.45 16.10
N LEU A 246 7.33 3.74 16.65
CA LEU A 246 6.48 4.26 17.71
C LEU A 246 7.29 4.60 18.97
N LYS A 247 8.20 3.71 19.39
CA LYS A 247 9.10 3.94 20.53
C LYS A 247 9.99 5.16 20.29
N LEU A 248 10.60 5.28 19.10
CA LEU A 248 11.45 6.41 18.73
C LEU A 248 10.69 7.73 18.80
N TRP A 249 9.49 7.82 18.21
CA TRP A 249 8.71 9.05 18.23
C TRP A 249 8.22 9.40 19.63
N HIS A 250 7.80 8.41 20.42
CA HIS A 250 7.42 8.64 21.81
C HIS A 250 8.59 9.14 22.67
N GLN A 251 9.79 8.59 22.49
CA GLN A 251 10.96 9.09 23.21
C GLN A 251 11.38 10.48 22.72
N THR A 252 11.30 10.73 21.41
CA THR A 252 11.63 12.05 20.82
C THR A 252 10.74 13.16 21.37
N ILE A 253 9.43 12.94 21.52
CA ILE A 253 8.54 13.97 22.10
C ILE A 253 8.87 14.25 23.58
N LYS A 254 9.19 13.21 24.37
CA LYS A 254 9.58 13.37 25.77
C LYS A 254 10.85 14.18 25.91
N ASP A 255 11.86 13.87 25.09
CA ASP A 255 13.15 14.55 25.13
C ASP A 255 13.04 15.99 24.62
N LEU A 256 12.19 16.26 23.63
CA LEU A 256 11.87 17.63 23.20
C LEU A 256 11.20 18.45 24.31
N GLU A 257 10.23 17.88 25.02
CA GLU A 257 9.57 18.53 26.15
C GLU A 257 10.56 18.81 27.28
N ALA A 258 11.41 17.85 27.63
CA ALA A 258 12.45 17.98 28.65
C ALA A 258 13.47 19.08 28.30
N ARG A 259 13.78 19.27 27.01
CA ARG A 259 14.64 20.35 26.51
C ARG A 259 13.92 21.69 26.31
N GLY A 260 12.65 21.80 26.69
CA GLY A 260 11.92 23.06 26.62
C GLY A 260 11.43 23.44 25.23
N TYR A 261 11.21 22.46 24.33
CA TYR A 261 10.51 22.67 23.05
C TYR A 261 9.01 22.39 23.17
N ASP A 262 8.22 23.04 22.31
CA ASP A 262 6.89 22.55 21.95
C ASP A 262 6.99 21.65 20.71
N TYR A 263 5.98 20.83 20.44
CA TYR A 263 5.95 19.98 19.27
C TYR A 263 4.55 19.81 18.68
N LYS A 264 4.52 19.46 17.40
CA LYS A 264 3.34 18.89 16.74
C LYS A 264 3.70 17.66 15.94
N LEU A 265 2.93 16.60 16.11
CA LEU A 265 2.99 15.42 15.26
C LEU A 265 2.05 15.59 14.07
N LEU A 266 2.52 15.29 12.88
CA LEU A 266 1.73 15.44 11.65
C LEU A 266 2.23 14.51 10.54
N THR A 267 1.54 14.56 9.41
CA THR A 267 1.89 13.80 8.21
C THR A 267 1.81 14.71 7.00
N SER A 268 2.30 14.25 5.85
CA SER A 268 2.10 14.93 4.56
C SER A 268 0.78 14.53 3.89
N GLY A 269 -0.18 13.97 4.64
CA GLY A 269 -1.53 13.66 4.17
C GLY A 269 -1.78 12.24 3.72
N ASN A 270 -0.81 11.32 3.74
CA ASN A 270 -1.12 9.92 3.45
C ASN A 270 -1.92 9.29 4.61
N PHE A 271 -3.02 8.59 4.31
CA PHE A 271 -3.87 8.01 5.37
C PHE A 271 -3.18 6.89 6.15
N GLY A 272 -2.27 6.13 5.54
CA GLY A 272 -1.45 5.15 6.27
C GLY A 272 -0.53 5.82 7.29
N ASP A 273 -0.02 7.01 6.96
CA ASP A 273 0.78 7.81 7.90
C ASP A 273 -0.12 8.34 9.04
N GLU A 274 -1.33 8.83 8.71
CA GLU A 274 -2.29 9.30 9.74
C GLU A 274 -2.78 8.15 10.65
N ALA A 275 -2.90 6.93 10.12
CA ALA A 275 -3.22 5.74 10.91
C ALA A 275 -2.13 5.40 11.93
N LEU A 276 -0.84 5.55 11.58
CA LEU A 276 0.25 5.40 12.56
C LEU A 276 0.20 6.53 13.60
N LEU A 277 -0.07 7.77 13.18
CA LEU A 277 -0.20 8.91 14.09
C LEU A 277 -1.28 8.65 15.16
N THR A 278 -2.40 8.04 14.79
CA THR A 278 -3.45 7.64 15.74
C THR A 278 -2.95 6.63 16.78
N ARG A 279 -2.04 5.72 16.41
CA ARG A 279 -1.45 4.76 17.37
C ARG A 279 -0.61 5.45 18.45
N LEU A 280 0.09 6.55 18.12
CA LEU A 280 0.80 7.34 19.14
C LEU A 280 -0.19 7.93 20.18
N VAL A 281 -1.40 8.30 19.75
CA VAL A 281 -2.45 8.78 20.65
C VAL A 281 -2.99 7.63 21.51
N THR A 282 -3.36 6.50 20.90
CA THR A 282 -4.08 5.42 21.59
C THR A 282 -3.18 4.49 22.40
N GLU A 283 -1.95 4.25 21.96
CA GLU A 283 -1.02 3.28 22.59
C GLU A 283 -0.01 3.97 23.52
N TYR A 284 0.35 5.23 23.25
CA TYR A 284 1.36 5.99 24.00
C TYR A 284 0.80 7.23 24.72
N GLY A 285 -0.53 7.44 24.67
CA GLY A 285 -1.21 8.52 25.40
C GLY A 285 -0.88 9.93 24.91
N VAL A 286 -0.36 10.09 23.69
CA VAL A 286 -0.04 11.41 23.14
C VAL A 286 -1.30 12.25 23.01
N SER A 287 -1.27 13.48 23.52
CA SER A 287 -2.43 14.38 23.46
C SER A 287 -2.87 14.64 22.02
N HIS A 288 -4.16 14.43 21.74
CA HIS A 288 -4.75 14.73 20.43
C HIS A 288 -4.54 16.21 20.00
N LYS A 289 -4.41 17.15 20.96
CA LYS A 289 -4.14 18.57 20.68
C LYS A 289 -2.75 18.82 20.08
N LYS A 290 -1.81 17.88 20.25
CA LYS A 290 -0.46 17.91 19.66
C LYS A 290 -0.40 17.27 18.27
N CYS A 291 -1.51 16.70 17.79
CA CYS A 291 -1.57 16.03 16.50
C CYS A 291 -2.31 16.88 15.46
N VAL A 292 -1.80 16.92 14.23
CA VAL A 292 -2.47 17.56 13.09
C VAL A 292 -2.96 16.48 12.13
N PHE A 293 -4.26 16.19 12.19
CA PHE A 293 -4.95 15.27 11.29
C PHE A 293 -5.53 15.98 10.06
N ASN A 294 -5.99 15.19 9.08
CA ASN A 294 -6.67 15.67 7.89
C ASN A 294 -5.82 16.66 7.10
N MET A 295 -4.55 16.30 6.84
CA MET A 295 -3.68 17.10 5.99
C MET A 295 -4.08 16.85 4.52
N ASN A 296 -5.09 17.59 4.05
CA ASN A 296 -5.74 17.33 2.77
C ASN A 296 -5.48 18.42 1.71
N THR A 297 -4.82 19.53 2.07
CA THR A 297 -4.55 20.63 1.13
C THR A 297 -3.12 21.17 1.25
N PRO A 298 -2.50 21.58 0.12
CA PRO A 298 -1.15 22.18 0.10
C PRO A 298 -0.99 23.39 1.01
N GLU A 299 -2.01 24.25 1.08
CA GLU A 299 -2.02 25.46 1.91
C GLU A 299 -1.91 25.11 3.38
N LYS A 300 -2.63 24.08 3.84
CA LYS A 300 -2.56 23.62 5.23
C LYS A 300 -1.16 23.10 5.54
N LEU A 301 -0.53 22.39 4.61
CA LEU A 301 0.83 21.87 4.76
C LEU A 301 1.86 22.99 4.85
N ILE A 302 1.84 23.96 3.92
CA ILE A 302 2.70 25.16 3.95
C ILE A 302 2.49 25.93 5.25
N LYS A 303 1.24 26.14 5.66
CA LYS A 303 0.88 26.85 6.89
C LYS A 303 1.44 26.17 8.13
N GLN A 304 1.39 24.84 8.22
CA GLN A 304 1.98 24.14 9.36
C GLN A 304 3.51 24.26 9.35
N ILE A 305 4.16 23.91 8.23
CA ILE A 305 5.63 23.88 8.17
C ILE A 305 6.24 25.25 8.46
N SER A 306 5.67 26.33 7.89
CA SER A 306 6.15 27.70 8.12
C SER A 306 6.05 28.17 9.57
N SER A 307 5.11 27.60 10.35
CA SER A 307 4.92 27.95 11.76
C SER A 307 5.93 27.30 12.71
N PHE A 308 6.76 26.36 12.22
CA PHE A 308 7.73 25.64 13.03
C PHE A 308 9.11 26.30 13.05
N ASP A 309 9.84 26.08 14.13
CA ASP A 309 11.23 26.50 14.30
C ASP A 309 12.20 25.46 13.74
N GLY A 310 11.81 24.19 13.76
CA GLY A 310 12.54 23.08 13.16
C GLY A 310 11.61 21.93 12.78
N VAL A 311 12.05 21.11 11.83
CA VAL A 311 11.29 19.96 11.33
C VAL A 311 12.10 18.67 11.38
N ILE A 312 11.51 17.61 11.95
CA ILE A 312 12.00 16.24 11.85
C ILE A 312 11.11 15.53 10.83
N SER A 313 11.70 15.00 9.76
CA SER A 313 10.91 14.34 8.72
C SER A 313 11.49 13.02 8.25
N THR A 314 10.60 12.04 8.12
CA THR A 314 10.87 10.81 7.34
C THR A 314 10.55 11.03 5.86
N ARG A 315 9.46 11.73 5.52
CA ARG A 315 9.08 12.00 4.13
C ARG A 315 9.98 13.06 3.48
N LEU A 316 10.24 12.93 2.17
CA LEU A 316 11.07 13.88 1.42
C LEU A 316 10.42 15.26 1.26
N HIS A 317 9.14 15.34 0.86
CA HIS A 317 8.50 16.62 0.55
C HIS A 317 8.46 17.62 1.71
N PRO A 318 8.19 17.23 2.97
CA PRO A 318 8.32 18.15 4.10
C PRO A 318 9.72 18.77 4.21
N SER A 319 10.79 18.02 3.93
CA SER A 319 12.17 18.54 3.92
C SER A 319 12.38 19.56 2.79
N ILE A 320 11.88 19.30 1.57
CA ILE A 320 11.97 20.24 0.44
C ILE A 320 11.23 21.55 0.75
N ILE A 321 10.01 21.44 1.29
CA ILE A 321 9.21 22.59 1.68
C ILE A 321 9.89 23.37 2.81
N SER A 322 10.46 22.68 3.78
CA SER A 322 11.21 23.31 4.88
C SER A 322 12.44 24.06 4.36
N TYR A 323 13.17 23.47 3.41
CA TYR A 323 14.27 24.14 2.71
C TYR A 323 13.81 25.40 1.99
N SER A 324 12.69 25.34 1.26
CA SER A 324 12.10 26.51 0.58
C SER A 324 11.74 27.63 1.56
N LEU A 325 11.10 27.29 2.68
CA LEU A 325 10.65 28.21 3.73
C LEU A 325 11.77 28.68 4.67
N LYS A 326 13.01 28.20 4.49
CA LYS A 326 14.12 28.43 5.42
C LYS A 326 13.80 28.00 6.86
N VAL A 327 13.07 26.88 7.00
CA VAL A 327 12.85 26.19 8.27
C VAL A 327 13.86 25.03 8.37
N PRO A 328 14.81 25.08 9.31
CA PRO A 328 15.79 24.02 9.52
C PRO A 328 15.14 22.64 9.67
N SER A 329 15.70 21.62 9.03
CA SER A 329 15.13 20.28 9.09
C SER A 329 16.20 19.19 9.13
N VAL A 330 15.83 18.06 9.73
CA VAL A 330 16.62 16.83 9.75
C VAL A 330 15.81 15.68 9.14
N GLY A 331 16.50 14.84 8.39
CA GLY A 331 15.90 13.74 7.64
C GLY A 331 16.18 12.39 8.30
N VAL A 332 15.14 11.63 8.64
CA VAL A 332 15.29 10.21 9.02
C VAL A 332 15.19 9.35 7.76
N VAL A 333 16.26 8.59 7.48
CA VAL A 333 16.43 7.85 6.23
C VAL A 333 15.55 6.60 6.24
N TRP A 334 14.51 6.60 5.42
CA TRP A 334 13.66 5.43 5.17
C TRP A 334 13.80 4.90 3.73
N ASN A 335 14.42 5.69 2.84
CA ASN A 335 14.76 5.31 1.48
C ASN A 335 15.94 6.16 0.98
N THR A 336 16.48 5.80 -0.18
CA THR A 336 17.65 6.46 -0.76
C THR A 336 17.41 7.89 -1.26
N LYS A 337 16.16 8.35 -1.35
CA LYS A 337 15.82 9.69 -1.88
C LYS A 337 16.03 10.79 -0.85
N VAL A 338 15.83 10.47 0.44
CA VAL A 338 16.05 11.44 1.53
C VAL A 338 17.50 11.94 1.55
N PRO A 339 18.54 11.09 1.69
CA PRO A 339 19.92 11.56 1.75
C PRO A 339 20.36 12.26 0.46
N LYS A 340 19.92 11.78 -0.71
CA LYS A 340 20.22 12.42 -2.01
C LYS A 340 19.73 13.87 -2.08
N PHE A 341 18.55 14.16 -1.55
CA PHE A 341 18.07 15.54 -1.50
C PHE A 341 18.93 16.41 -0.59
N TYR A 342 19.24 15.93 0.61
CA TYR A 342 20.08 16.68 1.56
C TYR A 342 21.49 16.92 1.03
N ASP A 343 22.06 15.95 0.30
CA ASP A 343 23.32 16.11 -0.44
C ASP A 343 23.23 17.23 -1.49
N ASN A 344 22.16 17.23 -2.30
CA ASN A 344 21.94 18.25 -3.34
C ASN A 344 21.86 19.68 -2.80
N ILE A 345 21.44 19.86 -1.54
CA ILE A 345 21.34 21.17 -0.89
C ILE A 345 22.52 21.48 0.05
N GLY A 346 23.55 20.63 0.08
CA GLY A 346 24.75 20.83 0.89
C GLY A 346 24.57 20.53 2.38
N TYR A 347 23.57 19.75 2.76
CA TYR A 347 23.19 19.44 4.14
C TYR A 347 23.09 17.93 4.42
N LEU A 348 23.92 17.11 3.75
CA LEU A 348 23.93 15.65 3.96
C LEU A 348 24.13 15.27 5.44
N ASP A 349 24.88 16.08 6.20
CA ASP A 349 25.10 15.87 7.63
C ASP A 349 23.83 16.00 8.48
N ARG A 350 22.72 16.52 7.92
CA ARG A 350 21.40 16.64 8.56
C ARG A 350 20.54 15.39 8.42
N THR A 351 21.04 14.31 7.83
CA THR A 351 20.34 13.01 7.83
C THR A 351 20.78 12.08 8.96
N LEU A 352 19.87 11.18 9.34
CA LEU A 352 20.11 10.09 10.28
C LEU A 352 19.63 8.76 9.68
N ASP A 353 20.52 7.77 9.64
CA ASP A 353 20.14 6.39 9.35
C ASP A 353 19.42 5.77 10.55
N THR A 354 18.60 4.74 10.29
CA THR A 354 17.85 4.03 11.34
C THR A 354 18.72 3.10 12.18
N ASN A 355 19.92 2.77 11.71
CA ASN A 355 20.85 1.91 12.45
C ASN A 355 21.31 2.66 13.72
N ASN A 356 20.90 2.19 14.89
CA ASN A 356 21.19 2.79 16.20
C ASN A 356 20.69 4.24 16.36
N ILE A 357 19.61 4.62 15.67
CA ILE A 357 18.99 5.94 15.83
C ILE A 357 18.43 6.11 17.25
N THR A 358 18.68 7.27 17.85
CA THR A 358 18.14 7.65 19.17
C THR A 358 17.46 9.02 19.09
N SER A 359 16.54 9.26 20.03
CA SER A 359 15.87 10.55 20.18
C SER A 359 16.87 11.69 20.44
N THR A 360 17.86 11.47 21.31
CA THR A 360 18.95 12.42 21.58
C THR A 360 19.70 12.80 20.30
N ALA A 361 20.10 11.82 19.48
CA ALA A 361 20.82 12.07 18.24
C ALA A 361 20.00 12.90 17.24
N ILE A 362 18.68 12.66 17.17
CA ILE A 362 17.77 13.44 16.32
C ILE A 362 17.72 14.89 16.79
N ILE A 363 17.54 15.12 18.10
CA ILE A 363 17.33 16.46 18.64
C ILE A 363 18.63 17.26 18.62
N ASP A 364 19.77 16.66 18.96
CA ASP A 364 21.09 17.33 18.88
C ASP A 364 21.38 17.80 17.45
N LYS A 365 21.07 16.94 16.45
CA LYS A 365 21.25 17.29 15.04
C LYS A 365 20.28 18.38 14.61
N LEU A 366 19.04 18.38 15.11
CA LEU A 366 18.06 19.42 14.84
C LEU A 366 18.49 20.76 15.46
N GLU A 367 18.97 20.77 16.70
CA GLU A 367 19.48 21.96 17.38
C GLU A 367 20.65 22.57 16.63
N LYS A 368 21.60 21.74 16.18
CA LYS A 368 22.69 22.17 15.29
C LYS A 368 22.14 22.79 14.01
N ALA A 369 21.22 22.12 13.33
CA ALA A 369 20.60 22.64 12.11
C ALA A 369 19.86 23.97 12.34
N MET A 370 19.18 24.12 13.48
CA MET A 370 18.49 25.35 13.88
C MET A 370 19.46 26.50 14.16
N ALA A 371 20.61 26.21 14.76
CA ALA A 371 21.65 27.21 15.03
C ALA A 371 22.32 27.69 13.73
N GLU A 372 22.59 26.77 12.80
CA GLU A 372 23.21 27.08 11.51
C GLU A 372 22.27 27.76 10.51
N GLY A 373 20.97 27.49 10.60
CA GLY A 373 19.98 27.98 9.65
C GLY A 373 20.06 27.28 8.28
N ILE A 374 19.58 27.97 7.24
CA ILE A 374 19.58 27.48 5.85
C ILE A 374 20.09 28.57 4.93
N SER A 375 21.17 28.25 4.21
CA SER A 375 21.64 28.97 3.03
C SER A 375 21.08 28.29 1.79
N GLN A 376 20.60 29.08 0.84
CA GLN A 376 20.04 28.57 -0.42
C GLN A 376 20.97 28.94 -1.57
N ASN A 377 21.38 27.94 -2.35
CA ASN A 377 22.16 28.16 -3.56
C ASN A 377 21.24 28.62 -4.70
N GLU A 378 21.37 29.88 -5.13
CA GLU A 378 20.54 30.46 -6.18
C GLU A 378 20.67 29.74 -7.53
N GLU A 379 21.87 29.30 -7.91
CA GLU A 379 22.09 28.57 -9.17
C GLU A 379 21.33 27.24 -9.16
N PHE A 380 21.39 26.50 -8.06
CA PHE A 380 20.62 25.28 -7.87
C PHE A 380 19.11 25.57 -7.94
N LEU A 381 18.61 26.58 -7.23
CA LEU A 381 17.20 26.98 -7.31
C LEU A 381 16.80 27.34 -8.75
N MET A 382 17.63 28.09 -9.46
CA MET A 382 17.36 28.57 -10.82
C MET A 382 17.43 27.45 -11.88
N SER A 383 18.10 26.32 -11.60
CA SER A 383 18.28 25.22 -12.55
C SER A 383 16.97 24.71 -13.17
N ILE A 384 15.90 24.57 -12.37
CA ILE A 384 14.59 24.10 -12.84
C ILE A 384 13.90 25.15 -13.72
N TYR A 385 13.97 26.42 -13.33
CA TYR A 385 13.38 27.51 -14.12
C TYR A 385 14.12 27.73 -15.44
N ASN A 386 15.45 27.76 -15.40
CA ASN A 386 16.28 27.99 -16.58
C ASN A 386 16.10 26.90 -17.63
N THR A 387 16.07 25.62 -17.22
CA THR A 387 15.86 24.50 -18.14
C THR A 387 14.45 24.53 -18.75
N LEU A 388 13.42 24.75 -17.94
CA LEU A 388 12.05 24.96 -18.43
C LEU A 388 11.96 26.12 -19.42
N PHE A 389 12.51 27.29 -19.08
CA PHE A 389 12.51 28.45 -19.96
C PHE A 389 13.18 28.16 -21.29
N ASN A 390 14.40 27.61 -21.26
CA ASN A 390 15.20 27.37 -22.46
C ASN A 390 14.54 26.35 -23.41
N SER A 391 13.90 25.32 -22.87
CA SER A 391 13.22 24.32 -23.70
C SER A 391 11.89 24.84 -24.26
N ILE A 392 11.10 25.55 -23.44
CA ILE A 392 9.81 26.10 -23.89
C ILE A 392 10.03 27.24 -24.90
N SER A 393 11.04 28.08 -24.69
CA SER A 393 11.37 29.18 -25.63
C SER A 393 11.73 28.63 -27.01
N LYS A 394 12.57 27.58 -27.09
CA LYS A 394 12.92 26.91 -28.35
C LYS A 394 11.72 26.25 -29.05
N ILE A 395 10.74 25.78 -28.28
CA ILE A 395 9.53 25.14 -28.84
C ILE A 395 8.57 26.20 -29.43
N ILE A 396 8.41 27.34 -28.75
CA ILE A 396 7.48 28.39 -29.18
C ILE A 396 8.11 29.31 -30.23
N TYR A 397 9.39 29.64 -30.07
CA TYR A 397 10.15 30.57 -30.90
C TYR A 397 11.47 29.92 -31.40
N PRO A 398 11.40 28.90 -32.27
CA PRO A 398 12.59 28.15 -32.70
C PRO A 398 13.67 29.02 -33.36
N ASP A 399 13.27 30.11 -34.01
CA ASP A 399 14.20 31.01 -34.72
C ASP A 399 14.72 32.18 -33.85
N ASN A 400 14.26 32.31 -32.60
CA ASN A 400 14.61 33.43 -31.74
C ASN A 400 15.63 33.06 -30.64
N ASN A 401 16.90 33.27 -30.95
CA ASN A 401 18.01 32.99 -30.04
C ASN A 401 18.31 34.11 -29.02
N ASN A 402 17.54 35.22 -29.03
CA ASN A 402 17.80 36.37 -28.17
C ASN A 402 17.02 36.37 -26.85
N LEU A 403 16.12 35.39 -26.66
CA LEU A 403 15.30 35.26 -25.46
C LEU A 403 16.16 34.80 -24.27
N LYS A 404 16.01 35.45 -23.12
CA LYS A 404 16.78 35.15 -21.91
C LYS A 404 15.85 34.84 -20.73
N PRO A 405 16.22 33.86 -19.87
CA PRO A 405 15.50 33.64 -18.62
C PRO A 405 15.64 34.88 -17.73
N TYR A 406 14.65 35.11 -16.88
CA TYR A 406 14.78 36.06 -15.78
C TYR A 406 15.99 35.71 -14.90
N THR A 407 16.66 36.73 -14.37
CA THR A 407 17.57 36.59 -13.22
C THR A 407 16.80 36.12 -11.99
N TYR A 408 17.50 35.66 -10.93
CA TYR A 408 16.84 35.22 -9.69
C TYR A 408 15.90 36.29 -9.11
N ASN A 409 16.37 37.54 -9.00
CA ASN A 409 15.56 38.65 -8.49
C ASN A 409 14.33 38.94 -9.37
N GLU A 410 14.49 38.91 -10.68
CA GLU A 410 13.37 39.09 -11.61
C GLU A 410 12.37 37.93 -11.53
N LEU A 411 12.85 36.70 -11.40
CA LEU A 411 12.02 35.52 -11.21
C LEU A 411 11.18 35.66 -9.95
N MET A 412 11.81 35.97 -8.82
CA MET A 412 11.12 36.13 -7.53
C MET A 412 10.12 37.28 -7.54
N LYS A 413 10.39 38.37 -8.28
CA LYS A 413 9.44 39.48 -8.45
C LYS A 413 8.26 39.12 -9.36
N ASN A 414 8.51 38.31 -10.40
CA ASN A 414 7.53 38.05 -11.44
C ASN A 414 6.76 36.73 -11.29
N MET A 415 7.14 35.90 -10.32
CA MET A 415 6.58 34.57 -10.10
C MET A 415 5.06 34.60 -9.95
N VAL A 416 4.39 33.73 -10.72
CA VAL A 416 2.94 33.61 -10.69
C VAL A 416 2.51 32.80 -9.47
N LEU A 417 1.78 33.46 -8.58
CA LEU A 417 1.38 32.90 -7.28
C LEU A 417 0.21 31.93 -7.40
N PHE A 418 0.12 31.03 -6.42
CA PHE A 418 -1.01 30.16 -6.25
C PHE A 418 -2.19 30.90 -5.59
N ASN A 419 -3.37 30.81 -6.20
CA ASN A 419 -4.57 31.51 -5.74
C ASN A 419 -5.42 30.71 -4.75
N GLY A 420 -5.01 29.47 -4.43
CA GLY A 420 -5.74 28.59 -3.53
C GLY A 420 -6.53 27.49 -4.23
N THR A 421 -6.71 26.41 -3.52
CA THR A 421 -7.48 25.23 -3.90
C THR A 421 -8.95 25.58 -3.72
N SER A 422 -9.73 25.51 -4.81
CA SER A 422 -11.17 25.76 -4.72
C SER A 422 -11.86 24.71 -3.84
N LYS A 423 -13.00 25.05 -3.22
CA LYS A 423 -13.81 24.08 -2.44
C LYS A 423 -14.17 22.83 -3.27
N LYS A 424 -14.49 23.03 -4.55
CA LYS A 424 -14.80 21.95 -5.49
C LYS A 424 -13.60 21.02 -5.67
N GLU A 425 -12.43 21.57 -5.97
CA GLU A 425 -11.20 20.79 -6.15
C GLU A 425 -10.80 20.05 -4.86
N ALA A 426 -10.87 20.72 -3.72
CA ALA A 426 -10.59 20.11 -2.42
C ALA A 426 -11.52 18.92 -2.14
N GLY A 427 -12.82 19.08 -2.41
CA GLY A 427 -13.80 18.00 -2.28
C GLY A 427 -13.54 16.83 -3.24
N GLU A 428 -13.19 17.12 -4.50
CA GLU A 428 -12.85 16.09 -5.49
C GLU A 428 -11.59 15.31 -5.10
N LYS A 429 -10.54 16.00 -4.63
CA LYS A 429 -9.30 15.38 -4.14
C LYS A 429 -9.56 14.50 -2.93
N LEU A 430 -10.31 14.99 -1.94
CA LEU A 430 -10.70 14.22 -0.77
C LEU A 430 -11.52 12.97 -1.16
N ARG A 431 -12.48 13.11 -2.08
CA ARG A 431 -13.27 11.97 -2.56
C ARG A 431 -12.39 10.89 -3.21
N ARG A 432 -11.39 11.27 -4.01
CA ARG A 432 -10.43 10.33 -4.61
C ARG A 432 -9.58 9.64 -3.54
N LYS A 433 -9.10 10.40 -2.56
CA LYS A 433 -8.35 9.90 -1.39
C LYS A 433 -9.15 8.87 -0.59
N SER A 434 -10.41 9.19 -0.29
CA SER A 434 -11.33 8.29 0.43
C SER A 434 -11.62 7.03 -0.39
N LYS A 435 -11.85 7.14 -1.70
CA LYS A 435 -12.11 5.97 -2.56
C LYS A 435 -10.97 4.95 -2.52
N ARG A 436 -9.71 5.39 -2.64
CA ARG A 436 -8.53 4.51 -2.53
C ARG A 436 -8.44 3.80 -1.18
N THR A 437 -8.87 4.50 -0.13
CA THR A 437 -8.89 3.95 1.22
C THR A 437 -9.96 2.87 1.34
N TYR A 438 -11.14 3.09 0.78
CA TYR A 438 -12.21 2.09 0.74
C TYR A 438 -11.78 0.86 -0.06
N GLU A 439 -11.12 1.05 -1.21
CA GLU A 439 -10.54 -0.04 -1.99
C GLU A 439 -9.54 -0.86 -1.18
N SER A 440 -8.71 -0.19 -0.37
CA SER A 440 -7.75 -0.85 0.52
C SER A 440 -8.44 -1.65 1.63
N TYR A 441 -9.51 -1.11 2.23
CA TYR A 441 -10.29 -1.82 3.24
C TYR A 441 -11.03 -3.03 2.66
N ASN A 442 -11.65 -2.88 1.49
CA ASN A 442 -12.32 -3.99 0.81
C ASN A 442 -11.32 -5.11 0.50
N ALA A 443 -10.15 -4.77 -0.04
CA ALA A 443 -9.09 -5.76 -0.31
C ALA A 443 -8.62 -6.49 0.96
N LEU A 444 -8.54 -5.79 2.11
CA LEU A 444 -8.23 -6.43 3.39
C LEU A 444 -9.35 -7.37 3.86
N PHE A 445 -10.61 -7.00 3.66
CA PHE A 445 -11.76 -7.84 3.97
C PHE A 445 -11.77 -9.10 3.12
N ASP A 446 -11.59 -8.96 1.80
CA ASP A 446 -11.55 -10.06 0.84
C ASP A 446 -10.40 -11.03 1.20
N LYS A 447 -9.21 -10.49 1.48
CA LYS A 447 -8.05 -11.28 1.93
C LYS A 447 -8.31 -11.98 3.25
N ASN A 448 -9.03 -11.37 4.19
CA ASN A 448 -9.36 -12.01 5.47
C ASN A 448 -10.30 -13.20 5.26
N ILE A 449 -11.28 -13.07 4.37
CA ILE A 449 -12.18 -14.16 4.00
C ILE A 449 -11.39 -15.30 3.36
N GLU A 450 -10.52 -15.00 2.39
CA GLU A 450 -9.64 -15.99 1.74
C GLU A 450 -8.75 -16.74 2.74
N GLN A 451 -8.17 -16.01 3.71
CA GLN A 451 -7.34 -16.59 4.76
C GLN A 451 -8.15 -17.50 5.68
N ARG A 452 -9.39 -17.14 6.04
CA ARG A 452 -10.27 -17.98 6.87
C ARG A 452 -10.61 -19.29 6.17
N GLU A 453 -10.94 -19.24 4.87
CA GLU A 453 -11.20 -20.45 4.08
C GLU A 453 -9.94 -21.31 3.94
N THR A 454 -8.79 -20.69 3.73
CA THR A 454 -7.49 -21.40 3.69
C THR A 454 -7.22 -22.10 5.03
N ILE A 455 -7.41 -21.41 6.16
CA ILE A 455 -7.23 -21.99 7.50
C ILE A 455 -8.20 -23.15 7.72
N LYS A 456 -9.46 -23.02 7.30
CA LYS A 456 -10.46 -24.09 7.39
C LYS A 456 -10.02 -25.33 6.62
N LYS A 457 -9.60 -25.16 5.36
CA LYS A 457 -9.11 -26.25 4.52
C LYS A 457 -7.86 -26.92 5.13
N LEU A 458 -6.89 -26.13 5.59
CA LEU A 458 -5.68 -26.66 6.24
C LEU A 458 -6.03 -27.48 7.49
N LYS A 459 -7.01 -27.06 8.29
CA LYS A 459 -7.50 -27.83 9.44
C LYS A 459 -8.13 -29.16 9.02
N GLU A 460 -8.93 -29.17 7.96
CA GLU A 460 -9.53 -30.40 7.42
C GLU A 460 -8.46 -31.36 6.88
N ASP A 461 -7.42 -30.85 6.21
CA ASP A 461 -6.32 -31.65 5.68
C ASP A 461 -5.43 -32.20 6.79
N ILE A 462 -5.14 -31.42 7.84
CA ILE A 462 -4.44 -31.90 9.05
C ILE A 462 -5.22 -33.05 9.69
N LEU A 463 -6.53 -32.92 9.87
CA LEU A 463 -7.35 -33.98 10.45
C LEU A 463 -7.31 -35.27 9.62
N LYS A 464 -7.35 -35.18 8.28
CA LYS A 464 -7.21 -36.35 7.41
C LYS A 464 -5.85 -37.02 7.54
N LEU A 465 -4.78 -36.22 7.64
CA LEU A 465 -3.43 -36.75 7.82
C LEU A 465 -3.27 -37.45 9.17
N GLU A 466 -3.84 -36.88 10.24
CA GLU A 466 -3.87 -37.51 11.57
C GLU A 466 -4.61 -38.85 11.53
N ILE A 467 -5.79 -38.91 10.90
CA ILE A 467 -6.55 -40.15 10.72
C ILE A 467 -5.75 -41.19 9.91
N ASN A 468 -5.11 -40.78 8.82
CA ASN A 468 -4.30 -41.66 7.98
C ASN A 468 -3.04 -42.16 8.71
N ALA A 469 -2.40 -41.33 9.51
CA ALA A 469 -1.23 -41.71 10.30
C ALA A 469 -1.61 -42.76 11.35
N ILE A 470 -2.73 -42.55 12.06
CA ILE A 470 -3.31 -43.54 12.99
C ILE A 470 -3.61 -44.84 12.24
N ALA A 471 -4.34 -44.77 11.13
CA ALA A 471 -4.68 -45.96 10.32
C ALA A 471 -3.44 -46.71 9.85
N THR A 472 -2.38 -46.00 9.44
CA THR A 472 -1.11 -46.60 9.01
C THR A 472 -0.40 -47.29 10.17
N GLU A 473 -0.31 -46.67 11.34
CA GLU A 473 0.29 -47.27 12.53
C GLU A 473 -0.45 -48.55 12.97
N PHE A 474 -1.78 -48.57 12.81
CA PHE A 474 -2.60 -49.76 13.03
C PHE A 474 -2.34 -50.88 12.00
N LEU A 475 -2.07 -50.54 10.74
CA LEU A 475 -1.86 -51.52 9.65
C LEU A 475 -0.42 -52.05 9.57
N THR A 476 0.58 -51.32 10.05
CA THR A 476 2.00 -51.71 9.95
C THR A 476 2.54 -52.45 11.17
N LYS A 477 1.75 -52.65 12.23
CA LYS A 477 2.14 -53.59 13.28
C LYS A 477 2.02 -55.01 12.72
N PRO A 478 3.09 -55.81 12.72
CA PRO A 478 2.99 -57.20 12.31
C PRO A 478 1.91 -57.88 13.16
N ALA A 479 1.15 -58.79 12.55
CA ALA A 479 0.26 -59.70 13.25
C ALA A 479 1.10 -60.61 14.17
N GLY A 480 1.61 -60.04 15.26
CA GLY A 480 2.17 -60.76 16.37
C GLY A 480 1.02 -61.50 17.02
N THR A 481 1.15 -62.83 17.09
CA THR A 481 0.42 -63.76 17.95
C THR A 481 -0.75 -63.12 18.69
N ALA A 482 -1.98 -63.42 18.23
CA ALA A 482 -3.24 -63.03 18.86
C ALA A 482 -3.09 -63.01 20.39
N SER A 483 -2.99 -61.82 20.97
CA SER A 483 -3.07 -61.70 22.42
C SER A 483 -4.50 -62.07 22.79
N GLU A 484 -4.68 -63.14 23.55
CA GLU A 484 -5.96 -63.41 24.20
C GLU A 484 -6.28 -62.23 25.13
N PHE A 485 -7.16 -61.34 24.68
CA PHE A 485 -7.73 -60.30 25.51
C PHE A 485 -9.23 -60.52 25.63
N SER A 486 -9.77 -60.10 26.78
CA SER A 486 -11.18 -60.14 27.06
C SER A 486 -11.72 -58.74 27.33
N TYR A 487 -12.93 -58.49 26.87
CA TYR A 487 -13.58 -57.17 26.95
C TYR A 487 -15.03 -57.32 27.40
N GLN A 488 -15.61 -56.24 27.93
CA GLN A 488 -17.03 -56.23 28.27
C GLN A 488 -17.86 -56.02 26.99
N LEU A 489 -18.89 -56.84 26.80
CA LEU A 489 -19.94 -56.60 25.81
C LEU A 489 -21.15 -55.98 26.50
N ARG A 490 -21.61 -54.86 25.97
CA ARG A 490 -22.84 -54.20 26.37
C ARG A 490 -23.83 -54.22 25.21
N TYR A 491 -25.11 -54.19 25.54
CA TYR A 491 -26.21 -54.08 24.60
C TYR A 491 -26.85 -52.72 24.78
N HIS A 492 -27.00 -51.97 23.69
CA HIS A 492 -27.57 -50.63 23.67
C HIS A 492 -28.89 -50.63 22.90
N SER A 493 -29.89 -49.95 23.45
CA SER A 493 -31.27 -49.97 22.96
C SER A 493 -31.46 -49.39 21.56
N GLY A 494 -30.49 -48.63 21.03
CA GLY A 494 -30.53 -48.03 19.69
C GLY A 494 -31.63 -46.98 19.48
N ALA A 495 -32.38 -46.65 20.54
CA ALA A 495 -33.47 -45.70 20.56
C ALA A 495 -33.58 -45.07 21.96
N ALA A 496 -34.03 -43.81 22.01
CA ALA A 496 -34.23 -43.05 23.25
C ALA A 496 -35.72 -42.69 23.44
N LYS A 497 -36.16 -42.55 24.71
CA LYS A 497 -37.51 -42.16 25.24
C LYS A 497 -38.40 -43.32 25.75
N SER A 498 -39.49 -42.91 26.43
CA SER A 498 -40.46 -43.65 27.29
C SER A 498 -41.07 -44.96 26.78
N ASN A 499 -40.82 -45.34 25.53
CA ASN A 499 -41.49 -46.49 24.90
C ASN A 499 -40.54 -47.69 24.77
N ILE A 500 -39.37 -47.64 25.44
CA ILE A 500 -38.43 -48.75 25.53
C ILE A 500 -38.33 -49.24 26.97
N ALA A 501 -38.57 -50.53 27.16
CA ALA A 501 -38.38 -51.23 28.40
C ALA A 501 -37.24 -52.25 28.22
N CYS A 502 -36.54 -52.58 29.31
CA CYS A 502 -35.59 -53.67 29.33
C CYS A 502 -35.92 -54.59 30.50
N SER A 503 -35.97 -55.90 30.24
CA SER A 503 -36.17 -56.91 31.28
C SER A 503 -35.18 -58.04 31.05
N HIS A 504 -34.35 -58.30 32.06
CA HIS A 504 -33.41 -59.41 32.13
C HIS A 504 -33.38 -59.96 33.56
N ASP A 505 -32.87 -61.17 33.73
CA ASP A 505 -32.70 -61.75 35.06
C ASP A 505 -31.62 -61.01 35.88
N ASP A 506 -31.52 -61.34 37.17
CA ASP A 506 -30.62 -60.68 38.13
C ASP A 506 -29.12 -60.81 37.78
N SER A 507 -28.75 -61.65 36.80
CA SER A 507 -27.37 -61.77 36.32
C SER A 507 -26.94 -60.61 35.42
N TYR A 508 -27.86 -59.72 35.03
CA TYR A 508 -27.58 -58.52 34.23
C TYR A 508 -27.66 -57.22 35.04
N CYS A 509 -26.87 -56.24 34.63
CA CYS A 509 -27.03 -54.84 35.02
C CYS A 509 -27.76 -54.09 33.90
N ILE A 510 -28.68 -53.20 34.28
CA ILE A 510 -29.37 -52.29 33.37
C ILE A 510 -29.00 -50.85 33.75
N GLU A 511 -28.53 -50.06 32.79
CA GLU A 511 -28.11 -48.67 32.95
C GLU A 511 -29.01 -47.74 32.11
N HIS A 512 -29.42 -46.63 32.71
CA HIS A 512 -30.16 -45.55 32.04
C HIS A 512 -29.18 -44.46 31.60
N LEU A 513 -29.08 -44.23 30.30
CA LEU A 513 -28.18 -43.22 29.77
C LEU A 513 -28.84 -41.83 29.78
N PRO A 514 -28.05 -40.74 29.93
CA PRO A 514 -28.57 -39.37 29.83
C PRO A 514 -29.27 -39.05 28.51
N SER A 515 -28.96 -39.80 27.44
CA SER A 515 -29.63 -39.70 26.14
C SER A 515 -31.08 -40.20 26.17
N GLY A 516 -31.50 -40.90 27.22
CA GLY A 516 -32.79 -41.58 27.32
C GLY A 516 -32.80 -42.99 26.72
N ALA A 517 -31.65 -43.53 26.32
CA ALA A 517 -31.46 -44.91 25.90
C ALA A 517 -31.16 -45.82 27.11
N LEU A 518 -31.31 -47.14 26.90
CA LEU A 518 -30.98 -48.16 27.90
C LEU A 518 -29.77 -48.96 27.44
N GLU A 519 -28.89 -49.32 28.37
CA GLU A 519 -27.87 -50.34 28.17
C GLU A 519 -28.08 -51.50 29.15
N TYR A 520 -27.78 -52.73 28.72
CA TYR A 520 -27.60 -53.85 29.63
C TYR A 520 -26.32 -54.63 29.36
N TYR A 521 -25.80 -55.29 30.38
CA TYR A 521 -24.65 -56.19 30.28
C TYR A 521 -24.64 -57.20 31.41
N LYS A 522 -24.03 -58.36 31.16
CA LYS A 522 -23.91 -59.42 32.16
C LYS A 522 -22.90 -59.03 33.25
N LYS A 523 -23.29 -59.19 34.52
CA LYS A 523 -22.45 -58.86 35.68
C LYS A 523 -21.17 -59.70 35.67
N ASN A 524 -20.04 -59.07 35.99
CA ASN A 524 -18.73 -59.70 36.16
C ASN A 524 -18.28 -60.62 35.01
N THR A 525 -18.81 -60.42 33.81
CA THR A 525 -18.49 -61.25 32.63
C THR A 525 -17.71 -60.43 31.62
N LYS A 526 -16.62 -61.01 31.12
CA LYS A 526 -15.90 -60.52 29.93
C LYS A 526 -15.92 -61.63 28.88
N ILE A 527 -16.01 -61.23 27.62
CA ILE A 527 -15.96 -62.15 26.49
C ILE A 527 -14.56 -62.21 25.91
N ASN A 528 -14.12 -63.41 25.54
CA ASN A 528 -12.83 -63.63 24.91
C ASN A 528 -12.90 -63.35 23.41
N ASN A 529 -11.88 -62.69 22.86
CA ASN A 529 -11.78 -62.44 21.43
C ASN A 529 -11.38 -63.70 20.64
N SER A 530 -12.19 -64.76 20.65
CA SER A 530 -11.84 -66.09 20.13
C SER A 530 -12.86 -66.71 19.16
N LYS A 531 -13.82 -65.93 18.64
CA LYS A 531 -14.94 -66.37 17.76
C LYS A 531 -15.83 -67.48 18.36
N SER A 532 -15.74 -67.75 19.65
CA SER A 532 -16.50 -68.83 20.32
C SER A 532 -17.71 -68.31 21.10
N GLU A 533 -17.73 -67.02 21.44
CA GLU A 533 -18.81 -66.37 22.16
C GLU A 533 -19.89 -65.87 21.20
N ALA A 534 -21.16 -65.94 21.61
CA ALA A 534 -22.31 -65.53 20.80
C ALA A 534 -23.01 -64.30 21.39
N PHE A 535 -23.69 -63.52 20.55
CA PHE A 535 -24.59 -62.47 21.02
C PHE A 535 -25.75 -63.08 21.81
N ASP A 536 -26.11 -62.44 22.91
CA ASP A 536 -27.30 -62.76 23.69
C ASP A 536 -28.60 -62.41 22.96
N THR A 537 -29.70 -62.85 23.54
CA THR A 537 -31.05 -62.40 23.22
C THR A 537 -31.23 -60.92 23.48
N ASN A 538 -32.01 -60.27 22.63
CA ASN A 538 -32.48 -58.92 22.86
C ASN A 538 -33.37 -58.84 24.10
N GLY A 539 -32.89 -58.13 25.13
CA GLY A 539 -33.64 -57.83 26.35
C GLY A 539 -34.50 -56.57 26.28
N PHE A 540 -34.53 -55.87 25.14
CA PHE A 540 -35.31 -54.65 24.97
C PHE A 540 -36.68 -54.94 24.37
N VAL A 541 -37.71 -54.26 24.86
CA VAL A 541 -39.05 -54.21 24.26
C VAL A 541 -39.33 -52.77 23.86
N ARG A 542 -39.75 -52.55 22.62
CA ARG A 542 -40.08 -51.23 22.09
C ARG A 542 -41.49 -51.25 21.52
N GLU A 543 -42.37 -50.44 22.08
CA GLU A 543 -43.78 -50.37 21.64
C GLU A 543 -43.89 -50.00 20.15
N GLY A 544 -44.61 -50.81 19.36
CA GLY A 544 -44.79 -50.62 17.92
C GLY A 544 -43.63 -51.08 17.03
N TYR A 545 -42.58 -51.69 17.59
CA TYR A 545 -41.41 -52.14 16.83
C TYR A 545 -41.00 -53.57 17.16
N GLU A 546 -40.54 -54.30 16.15
CA GLU A 546 -39.87 -55.59 16.31
C GLU A 546 -38.35 -55.40 16.27
N PHE A 547 -37.65 -56.10 17.16
CA PHE A 547 -36.19 -56.20 17.08
C PHE A 547 -35.82 -56.97 15.81
N LYS A 548 -34.87 -56.43 15.05
CA LYS A 548 -34.38 -57.04 13.82
C LYS A 548 -33.01 -57.68 14.04
N GLU A 549 -32.01 -56.85 14.30
CA GLU A 549 -30.60 -57.23 14.31
C GLU A 549 -29.79 -56.30 15.23
N TRP A 550 -28.56 -56.70 15.52
CA TRP A 550 -27.52 -55.89 16.16
C TRP A 550 -26.57 -55.31 15.11
N ILE A 551 -26.02 -54.13 15.41
CA ILE A 551 -24.78 -53.62 14.81
C ILE A 551 -23.75 -53.44 15.91
N LEU A 552 -22.46 -53.65 15.60
CA LEU A 552 -21.41 -53.65 16.61
C LEU A 552 -20.54 -52.39 16.49
N ARG A 553 -20.33 -51.69 17.61
CA ARG A 553 -19.25 -50.71 17.76
C ARG A 553 -18.32 -51.10 18.89
N VAL A 554 -17.05 -50.77 18.75
CA VAL A 554 -16.00 -51.08 19.72
C VAL A 554 -15.25 -49.82 20.07
N LYS A 555 -14.95 -49.65 21.36
CA LYS A 555 -14.10 -48.59 21.84
C LYS A 555 -12.68 -49.12 21.99
N ILE A 556 -11.76 -48.57 21.21
CA ILE A 556 -10.34 -48.92 21.25
C ILE A 556 -9.61 -47.68 21.75
N ASN A 557 -8.96 -47.80 22.89
CA ASN A 557 -8.47 -46.66 23.67
C ASN A 557 -9.62 -45.67 23.90
N ASP A 558 -9.53 -44.44 23.37
CA ASP A 558 -10.56 -43.40 23.52
C ASP A 558 -11.43 -43.15 22.28
N MET A 559 -11.34 -44.00 21.25
CA MET A 559 -12.07 -43.82 19.99
C MET A 559 -13.05 -44.95 19.71
N TRP A 560 -14.18 -44.61 19.09
CA TRP A 560 -15.22 -45.55 18.67
C TRP A 560 -15.07 -45.94 17.20
N PHE A 561 -15.20 -47.24 16.93
CA PHE A 561 -15.16 -47.82 15.60
C PHE A 561 -16.40 -48.68 15.38
N TRP A 562 -16.98 -48.63 14.19
CA TRP A 562 -18.06 -49.52 13.75
C TRP A 562 -17.48 -50.76 13.07
N TYR A 563 -18.06 -51.92 13.34
CA TYR A 563 -17.75 -53.16 12.63
C TYR A 563 -18.53 -53.22 11.32
N MET A 564 -17.80 -53.38 10.23
CA MET A 564 -18.29 -53.25 8.86
C MET A 564 -18.50 -54.61 8.21
N ASP A 565 -19.33 -54.66 7.17
CA ASP A 565 -19.68 -55.88 6.41
C ASP A 565 -18.48 -56.55 5.73
N ASP A 566 -17.44 -55.78 5.42
CA ASP A 566 -16.13 -56.22 4.92
C ASP A 566 -15.17 -56.72 6.04
N ASP A 567 -15.69 -56.98 7.24
CA ASP A 567 -14.94 -57.44 8.43
C ASP A 567 -13.87 -56.44 8.95
N THR A 568 -13.97 -55.17 8.56
CA THR A 568 -13.08 -54.10 9.04
C THR A 568 -13.71 -53.24 10.15
N LEU A 569 -12.87 -52.48 10.84
CA LEU A 569 -13.27 -51.47 11.83
C LEU A 569 -13.09 -50.07 11.24
N LYS A 570 -14.14 -49.26 11.18
CA LYS A 570 -14.10 -47.90 10.60
C LYS A 570 -14.66 -46.86 11.56
N VAL A 571 -14.01 -45.70 11.63
CA VAL A 571 -14.55 -44.52 12.31
C VAL A 571 -15.75 -44.00 11.51
N GLU A 572 -16.78 -43.51 12.21
CA GLU A 572 -17.98 -43.00 11.55
C GLU A 572 -17.65 -41.83 10.60
N ASN A 573 -18.00 -42.00 9.32
CA ASN A 573 -17.87 -40.96 8.31
C ASN A 573 -19.25 -40.41 7.93
N LYS A 574 -19.61 -39.26 8.52
CA LYS A 574 -20.90 -38.59 8.28
C LYS A 574 -21.08 -38.05 6.85
N SER A 575 -20.01 -37.99 6.07
CA SER A 575 -20.03 -37.52 4.68
C SER A 575 -20.25 -38.65 3.67
N ASP A 576 -20.14 -39.93 4.06
CA ASP A 576 -20.50 -41.08 3.21
C ASP A 576 -21.97 -41.48 3.49
N PRO A 577 -22.92 -41.17 2.58
CA PRO A 577 -24.33 -41.50 2.77
C PRO A 577 -24.60 -43.01 2.83
N GLN A 578 -23.66 -43.86 2.40
CA GLN A 578 -23.77 -45.31 2.46
C GLN A 578 -23.13 -45.91 3.71
N PHE A 579 -22.46 -45.13 4.57
CA PHE A 579 -21.70 -45.64 5.72
C PHE A 579 -22.58 -46.50 6.65
N SER A 580 -23.79 -46.05 6.94
CA SER A 580 -24.74 -46.77 7.81
C SER A 580 -25.25 -48.09 7.22
N ILE A 581 -25.26 -48.23 5.89
CA ILE A 581 -25.70 -49.45 5.19
C ILE A 581 -24.62 -50.53 5.29
N LYS A 582 -23.34 -50.13 5.24
CA LYS A 582 -22.16 -51.01 5.29
C LYS A 582 -21.84 -51.56 6.70
N LYS A 583 -22.61 -51.20 7.74
CA LYS A 583 -22.42 -51.74 9.10
C LYS A 583 -22.87 -53.21 9.12
N LYS A 584 -22.03 -54.11 9.61
CA LYS A 584 -22.35 -55.54 9.66
C LYS A 584 -23.52 -55.79 10.61
N ARG A 585 -24.44 -56.67 10.19
CA ARG A 585 -25.63 -57.05 10.93
C ARG A 585 -25.45 -58.40 11.59
N PHE A 586 -25.93 -58.53 12.81
CA PHE A 586 -25.83 -59.75 13.62
C PHE A 586 -27.19 -60.09 14.20
N THR A 587 -27.58 -61.36 14.18
CA THR A 587 -28.79 -61.83 14.86
C THR A 587 -28.47 -62.22 16.30
N ASN A 588 -29.50 -62.43 17.13
CA ASN A 588 -29.33 -63.12 18.41
C ASN A 588 -28.63 -64.47 18.17
N TYR A 589 -27.77 -64.87 19.09
CA TYR A 589 -26.96 -66.09 19.07
C TYR A 589 -25.96 -66.24 17.90
N SER A 590 -25.81 -65.21 17.05
CA SER A 590 -24.72 -65.21 16.08
C SER A 590 -23.38 -65.07 16.80
N LEU A 591 -22.34 -65.72 16.26
CA LEU A 591 -21.00 -65.64 16.83
C LEU A 591 -20.47 -64.20 16.74
N ILE A 592 -19.89 -63.74 17.83
CA ILE A 592 -19.23 -62.45 17.91
C ILE A 592 -17.95 -62.54 17.06
N PRO A 593 -17.74 -61.62 16.10
CA PRO A 593 -16.61 -61.69 15.21
C PRO A 593 -15.30 -61.51 15.97
N TYR A 594 -14.23 -62.10 15.45
CA TYR A 594 -12.89 -61.75 15.90
C TYR A 594 -12.60 -60.29 15.58
N LEU A 595 -12.19 -59.54 16.59
CA LEU A 595 -11.80 -58.15 16.45
C LEU A 595 -10.29 -58.10 16.17
N PRO A 596 -9.86 -57.64 14.98
CA PRO A 596 -8.46 -57.68 14.56
C PRO A 596 -7.65 -56.52 15.20
N VAL A 597 -7.65 -56.43 16.52
CA VAL A 597 -7.01 -55.37 17.32
C VAL A 597 -6.38 -55.97 18.57
N ASN A 598 -5.48 -55.24 19.23
CA ASN A 598 -4.75 -55.76 20.41
C ASN A 598 -5.43 -55.44 21.75
N ASN A 599 -6.43 -54.56 21.75
CA ASN A 599 -7.18 -54.17 22.94
C ASN A 599 -8.56 -53.62 22.55
N VAL A 600 -9.55 -53.88 23.39
CA VAL A 600 -10.89 -53.29 23.32
C VAL A 600 -11.30 -52.89 24.73
N ALA A 601 -11.54 -51.60 24.94
CA ALA A 601 -12.00 -51.09 26.23
C ALA A 601 -13.43 -51.58 26.52
N VAL A 602 -14.31 -51.49 25.52
CA VAL A 602 -15.69 -52.00 25.59
C VAL A 602 -16.23 -52.23 24.18
N ALA A 603 -17.06 -53.26 24.01
CA ALA A 603 -17.86 -53.47 22.81
C ALA A 603 -19.33 -53.21 23.11
N VAL A 604 -20.04 -52.62 22.16
CA VAL A 604 -21.46 -52.30 22.29
C VAL A 604 -22.22 -52.81 21.07
N ALA A 605 -23.13 -53.75 21.29
CA ALA A 605 -24.12 -54.20 20.32
C ALA A 605 -25.34 -53.28 20.37
N GLU A 606 -25.62 -52.56 19.30
CA GLU A 606 -26.71 -51.60 19.23
C GLU A 606 -27.90 -52.17 18.45
N ALA A 607 -29.09 -52.13 19.06
CA ALA A 607 -30.30 -52.74 18.52
C ALA A 607 -30.85 -51.96 17.31
N ILE A 608 -31.30 -52.72 16.31
CA ILE A 608 -31.94 -52.20 15.11
C ILE A 608 -33.38 -52.68 15.09
N TRP A 609 -34.28 -51.73 14.89
CA TRP A 609 -35.71 -51.92 15.00
C TRP A 609 -36.39 -51.84 13.64
N LYS A 610 -37.46 -52.60 13.46
CA LYS A 610 -38.38 -52.50 12.32
C LYS A 610 -39.78 -52.18 12.86
N GLU A 611 -40.45 -51.22 12.25
CA GLU A 611 -41.80 -50.84 12.66
C GLU A 611 -42.79 -51.96 12.28
N VAL A 612 -43.65 -52.33 13.24
CA VAL A 612 -44.72 -53.29 13.01
C VAL A 612 -45.93 -52.48 12.54
N LYS A 613 -46.39 -52.73 11.31
CA LYS A 613 -47.59 -52.06 10.76
C LYS A 613 -48.87 -52.61 11.36
#